data_AF-A0A8S9TR18-F1
#
_entry.id   AF-A0A8S9TR18-F1
#
_cell.length_a   1.000
_cell.length_b   1.000
_cell.length_c   1.000
_cell.angle_alpha   90.00
_cell.angle_beta   90.00
_cell.angle_gamma   90.00
#
_symmetry.space_group_name_H-M   'P 1'
#
loop_
_entity.id
_entity.type
_entity.pdbx_description
1 polymer ?
#
loop_
_entity_poly.entity_id
_entity_poly.type
_entity_poly.pdbx_seq_one_letter_code
_entity_poly.pdbx_strand_id
1 'polypeptide(L)'
;MASSIFSSVQHRDMLRGRTNARLLQIGKDEVTVAELDALMGLEIAMGILPLTKITDFWSEKRFLGQKNVAETMPRNRFESLRAIIQIHAPNSAT
;
A
#
# COMPACT_ATOMS: atom_id res chain seq x y z
N MET A 1 -19.40 7.91 16.99
CA MET A 1 -18.66 6.75 17.52
C MET A 1 -18.29 5.81 16.37
N ALA A 2 -17.22 6.10 15.62
CA ALA A 2 -16.70 5.21 14.57
C ALA A 2 -15.23 5.53 14.21
N SER A 3 -14.41 5.98 15.16
CA SER A 3 -13.06 6.52 14.86
C SER A 3 -11.91 5.74 15.50
N SER A 4 -12.16 4.55 16.06
CA SER A 4 -11.17 3.88 16.94
C SER A 4 -10.82 2.44 16.59
N ILE A 5 -11.21 1.91 15.42
CA ILE A 5 -10.89 0.52 15.05
C ILE A 5 -9.74 0.42 14.04
N PHE A 6 -9.52 1.45 13.21
CA PHE A 6 -8.55 1.38 12.10
C PHE A 6 -7.33 2.32 12.22
N SER A 7 -7.23 3.13 13.28
CA SER A 7 -6.37 4.33 13.29
C SER A 7 -5.60 4.60 14.59
N SER A 8 -5.06 3.58 15.27
CA SER A 8 -3.98 3.89 16.22
C SER A 8 -2.83 4.42 15.38
N VAL A 9 -2.51 5.73 15.47
CA VAL A 9 -1.32 6.35 14.86
C VAL A 9 -0.08 5.47 15.08
N GLN A 10 -0.04 4.83 16.24
CA GLN A 10 0.93 3.80 16.63
C GLN A 10 1.07 2.62 15.64
N HIS A 11 -0.03 2.05 15.12
CA HIS A 11 0.05 0.95 14.14
C HIS A 11 0.60 1.43 12.81
N ARG A 12 0.20 2.63 12.37
CA ARG A 12 0.72 3.23 11.13
C ARG A 12 2.21 3.53 11.24
N ASP A 13 2.66 4.13 12.34
CA ASP A 13 4.08 4.41 12.56
C ASP A 13 4.90 3.13 12.72
N MET A 14 4.35 2.10 13.36
CA MET A 14 4.99 0.78 13.44
C MET A 14 5.14 0.14 12.06
N LEU A 15 4.07 0.17 11.26
CA LEU A 15 4.07 -0.40 9.91
C LEU A 15 5.06 0.34 9.01
N ARG A 16 5.08 1.68 9.08
CA ARG A 16 6.06 2.52 8.37
C ARG A 16 7.49 2.18 8.80
N GLY A 17 7.74 2.12 10.10
CA GLY A 17 9.07 1.80 10.64
C GLY A 17 9.58 0.43 10.19
N ARG A 18 8.73 -0.60 10.22
CA ARG A 18 9.07 -1.95 9.72
C ARG A 18 9.31 -1.96 8.22
N THR A 19 8.46 -1.29 7.46
CA THR A 19 8.56 -1.23 6.00
C THR A 19 9.85 -0.51 5.60
N ASN A 20 10.17 0.61 6.23
CA ASN A 20 11.42 1.36 5.98
C ASN A 20 12.66 0.55 6.40
N ALA A 21 12.63 -0.14 7.54
CA ALA A 21 13.73 -1.03 7.93
C ALA A 21 14.02 -2.09 6.86
N ARG A 22 12.96 -2.65 6.25
CA ARG A 22 13.11 -3.62 5.17
C ARG A 22 13.53 -2.99 3.84
N LEU A 23 13.03 -1.80 3.52
CA LEU A 23 13.43 -1.03 2.34
C LEU A 23 14.93 -0.68 2.38
N LEU A 24 15.44 -0.28 3.54
CA LEU A 24 16.86 -0.02 3.76
C LEU A 24 17.72 -1.28 3.56
N GLN A 25 17.26 -2.45 4.03
CA GLN A 25 17.98 -3.72 3.83
C GLN A 25 18.12 -4.12 2.36
N ILE A 26 17.16 -3.76 1.52
CA ILE A 26 17.17 -4.06 0.08
C ILE A 26 17.66 -2.88 -0.78
N GLY A 27 18.13 -1.80 -0.15
CA GLY A 27 18.65 -0.61 -0.83
C GLY A 27 17.60 0.20 -1.61
N LYS A 28 16.33 0.18 -1.19
CA LYS A 28 15.25 0.98 -1.78
C LYS A 28 14.91 2.21 -0.94
N ASP A 29 14.33 3.21 -1.60
CA ASP A 29 13.88 4.44 -0.95
C ASP A 29 12.80 4.18 0.09
N GLU A 30 12.93 4.86 1.23
CA GLU A 30 11.96 4.87 2.31
C GLU A 30 10.55 5.28 1.85
N VAL A 31 9.54 4.85 2.60
CA VAL A 31 8.15 5.21 2.39
C VAL A 31 7.77 6.38 3.27
N THR A 32 7.18 7.40 2.65
CA THR A 32 6.57 8.52 3.37
C THR A 32 5.22 8.13 3.97
N VAL A 33 4.71 8.91 4.93
CA VAL A 33 3.35 8.70 5.48
C VAL A 33 2.28 8.81 4.38
N ALA A 34 2.44 9.80 3.48
CA ALA A 34 1.50 10.00 2.38
C ALA A 34 1.49 8.81 1.41
N GLU A 35 2.65 8.25 1.08
CA GLU A 35 2.73 7.04 0.25
C GLU A 35 2.10 5.82 0.94
N LEU A 36 2.31 5.66 2.26
CA LEU A 36 1.71 4.56 3.01
C LEU A 36 0.18 4.69 3.05
N ASP A 37 -0.34 5.89 3.28
CA ASP A 37 -1.77 6.17 3.27
C ASP A 37 -2.38 5.97 1.87
N ALA A 38 -1.66 6.37 0.81
CA ALA A 38 -2.04 6.09 -0.58
C ALA A 38 -2.09 4.59 -0.88
N LEU A 39 -1.09 3.82 -0.45
CA LEU A 39 -1.06 2.36 -0.59
C LEU A 39 -2.27 1.70 0.09
N MET A 40 -2.56 2.09 1.34
CA MET A 40 -3.72 1.57 2.08
C MET A 40 -5.04 1.95 1.42
N GLY A 41 -5.19 3.19 0.97
CA GLY A 41 -6.38 3.66 0.26
C GLY A 41 -6.61 2.88 -1.04
N LEU A 42 -5.55 2.59 -1.79
CA LEU A 42 -5.63 1.78 -3.01
C LEU A 42 -6.02 0.33 -2.71
N GLU A 43 -5.47 -0.31 -1.67
CA GLU A 43 -5.89 -1.67 -1.27
C GLU A 43 -7.38 -1.74 -0.92
N ILE A 44 -7.88 -0.74 -0.17
CA ILE A 44 -9.31 -0.66 0.18
C ILE A 44 -10.15 -0.48 -1.09
N ALA A 45 -9.76 0.43 -1.98
CA ALA A 45 -10.48 0.66 -3.24
C ALA A 45 -10.52 -0.61 -4.12
N MET A 46 -9.42 -1.36 -4.18
CA MET A 46 -9.35 -2.62 -4.92
C MET A 46 -10.17 -3.74 -4.27
N GLY A 47 -10.30 -3.75 -2.95
CA GLY A 47 -11.19 -4.68 -2.25
C GLY A 47 -12.67 -4.43 -2.56
N ILE A 48 -13.03 -3.20 -2.95
CA ILE A 48 -14.40 -2.79 -3.30
C ILE A 48 -14.68 -2.96 -4.79
N LEU A 49 -13.70 -2.64 -5.65
CA LEU A 49 -13.84 -2.66 -7.11
C LEU A 49 -13.46 -4.03 -7.68
N PRO A 50 -14.39 -4.82 -8.23
CA PRO A 50 -14.10 -6.15 -8.77
C PRO A 50 -13.48 -6.03 -10.17
N LEU A 51 -12.19 -5.70 -10.24
CA LEU A 51 -11.41 -5.85 -11.47
C LEU A 51 -10.70 -7.20 -11.49
N THR A 52 -10.63 -7.82 -12.67
CA THR A 52 -10.08 -9.17 -12.85
C THR A 52 -8.58 -9.21 -12.60
N LYS A 53 -7.86 -8.14 -12.95
CA LYS A 53 -6.43 -8.02 -12.68
C LYS A 53 -6.13 -6.70 -11.99
N ILE A 54 -5.25 -6.75 -11.00
CA ILE A 54 -4.77 -5.56 -10.31
C ILE A 54 -4.12 -4.55 -11.25
N THR A 55 -3.55 -5.03 -12.35
CA THR A 55 -2.93 -4.21 -13.39
C THR A 55 -3.94 -3.36 -14.15
N ASP A 56 -5.20 -3.80 -14.18
CA ASP A 56 -6.26 -3.12 -14.93
C ASP A 56 -6.57 -1.75 -14.34
N PHE A 57 -6.38 -1.57 -13.02
CA PHE A 57 -6.53 -0.27 -12.36
C PHE A 57 -5.62 0.83 -12.95
N TRP A 58 -4.44 0.46 -13.48
CA TRP A 58 -3.49 1.36 -14.14
C TRP A 58 -3.56 1.29 -15.67
N SER A 59 -4.56 0.62 -16.24
CA SER A 59 -4.71 0.53 -17.69
C SER A 59 -5.10 1.88 -18.28
N GLU A 60 -4.64 2.19 -19.49
CA GLU A 60 -5.15 3.34 -20.26
C GLU A 60 -6.49 3.04 -20.96
N LYS A 61 -6.96 1.79 -20.89
CA LYS A 61 -8.24 1.38 -21.50
C LYS A 61 -9.40 2.06 -20.78
N ARG A 62 -10.27 2.71 -21.55
CA ARG A 62 -11.39 3.57 -21.09
C ARG A 62 -12.30 2.98 -20.00
N PHE A 63 -12.46 1.65 -19.95
CA PHE A 63 -13.36 0.97 -18.99
C PHE A 63 -12.63 0.17 -17.90
N LEU A 64 -11.31 0.04 -18.00
CA LEU A 64 -10.51 -0.76 -17.07
C LEU A 64 -9.66 0.14 -16.18
N GLY A 65 -9.08 1.18 -16.78
CA GLY A 65 -8.30 2.19 -16.08
C GLY A 65 -9.10 3.01 -15.10
N GLN A 66 -8.53 3.21 -13.91
CA GLN A 66 -9.02 4.18 -12.93
C GLN A 66 -8.02 5.33 -12.88
N LYS A 67 -8.34 6.46 -13.52
CA LYS A 67 -7.44 7.63 -13.61
C LYS A 67 -6.92 8.07 -12.23
N ASN A 68 -7.81 8.08 -11.24
CA ASN A 68 -7.49 8.44 -9.87
C ASN A 68 -6.46 7.49 -9.23
N VAL A 69 -6.43 6.21 -9.64
CA VAL A 69 -5.46 5.23 -9.12
C VAL A 69 -4.07 5.51 -9.65
N ALA A 70 -3.95 5.76 -10.96
CA ALA A 70 -2.68 6.11 -11.60
C ALA A 70 -2.11 7.44 -11.09
N GLU A 71 -2.98 8.42 -10.79
CA GLU A 71 -2.59 9.70 -10.19
C GLU A 71 -2.15 9.58 -8.72
N THR A 72 -2.72 8.63 -7.97
CA THR A 72 -2.41 8.43 -6.55
C THR A 72 -1.03 7.80 -6.34
N MET A 73 -0.70 6.75 -7.10
CA MET A 73 0.60 6.09 -7.01
C MET A 73 0.93 5.35 -8.32
N PRO A 74 2.17 5.43 -8.83
CA PRO A 74 2.58 4.64 -9.98
C PRO A 74 2.53 3.13 -9.68
N ARG A 75 2.10 2.33 -10.66
CA ARG A 75 1.96 0.88 -10.53
C ARG A 75 3.21 0.18 -9.99
N ASN A 76 4.38 0.49 -10.55
CA ASN A 76 5.64 -0.15 -10.15
C ASN A 76 5.99 0.13 -8.68
N ARG A 77 5.67 1.34 -8.19
CA ARG A 77 5.86 1.71 -6.79
C ARG A 77 4.86 0.96 -5.91
N PHE A 78 3.59 0.93 -6.29
CA PHE A 78 2.55 0.19 -5.58
C PHE A 78 2.90 -1.30 -5.44
N GLU A 79 3.21 -1.99 -6.54
CA GLU A 79 3.55 -3.42 -6.52
C GLU A 79 4.81 -3.68 -5.69
N SER A 80 5.83 -2.81 -5.80
CA SER A 80 7.04 -2.90 -4.98
C SER A 80 6.73 -2.80 -3.50
N LEU A 81 5.95 -1.80 -3.10
CA LEU A 81 5.62 -1.57 -1.70
C LEU A 81 4.71 -2.66 -1.14
N ARG A 82 3.69 -3.08 -1.90
CA ARG A 82 2.79 -4.20 -1.54
C ARG A 82 3.56 -5.50 -1.30
N ALA A 83 4.62 -5.78 -2.07
CA ALA A 83 5.45 -6.97 -1.87
C ALA A 83 6.34 -6.91 -0.61
N ILE A 84 6.64 -5.71 -0.12
CA ILE A 84 7.61 -5.50 0.97
C ILE A 84 6.90 -5.30 2.31
N ILE A 85 5.69 -4.74 2.30
CA ILE A 85 4.94 -4.38 3.51
C ILE A 85 4.82 -5.58 4.46
N GLN A 86 5.24 -5.39 5.70
CA GLN A 86 5.22 -6.44 6.74
C GLN A 86 4.29 -6.05 7.87
N ILE A 87 3.18 -6.79 7.96
CA ILE A 87 2.24 -6.66 9.08
C ILE A 87 2.82 -7.33 10.34
N HIS A 88 3.62 -8.38 10.17
CA HIS A 88 4.20 -9.17 11.26
C HIS A 88 5.63 -8.75 11.63
N ALA A 89 6.02 -9.10 12.87
CA ALA A 89 7.39 -9.19 13.32
C ALA A 89 8.28 -9.94 12.31
N PRO A 90 9.50 -9.52 11.89
CA PRO A 90 10.40 -10.42 11.16
C PRO A 90 10.69 -11.75 11.87
N ASN A 91 10.42 -11.83 13.19
CA ASN A 91 10.72 -12.98 14.04
C ASN A 91 9.46 -13.60 14.69
N SER A 92 8.26 -13.24 14.26
CA SER A 92 7.03 -13.91 14.70
C SER A 92 6.68 -14.99 13.68
N ALA A 93 7.51 -16.01 13.57
CA ALA A 93 7.18 -17.24 12.86
C ALA A 93 6.70 -18.27 13.91
N THR A 94 5.42 -18.63 13.82
CA THR A 94 4.92 -19.95 14.25
C THR A 94 4.97 -20.89 13.08
#